data_AF-A0AAW3VIB4-F1
#
_entry.id   AF-A0AAW3VIB4-F1
#
_cell.length_a   1.000
_cell.length_b   1.000
_cell.length_c   1.000
_cell.angle_alpha   90.00
_cell.angle_beta   90.00
_cell.angle_gamma   90.00
#
_symmetry.space_group_name_H-M   'P 1'
#
loop_
_entity.id
_entity.type
_entity.pdbx_description
1 polymer ?
#
loop_
_entity_poly.entity_id
_entity_poly.type
_entity_poly.pdbx_seq_one_letter_code
_entity_poly.pdbx_strand_id
1 'polypeptide(L)'
;MYKSLLSIGLLSLSMLTFADSYFEKELRSGCSKVQSYANNGKKFYNQKQYQKAIAQFEQQAAWSSFCAMNVEGGGTAFSERDITTAFNNVGLSYAKLGKPQWARAWFSVFPNTKASQFNLKQLPAPEKPKNFAGKYVRYAGFGQWNTMEVKPVSNAYQIEFNGLYMGLRSLIYGPNMGEFLTRMSLNKAQANYSVEDCKIDLKFQFNAQIGQQIVVNSNNPMSCGFGHNVSADGMYLKVE
;
A
#
# COMPACT_ATOMS: atom_id res chain seq x y z
N MET A 1 -70.00 17.50 -20.87
CA MET A 1 -68.82 16.72 -21.28
C MET A 1 -67.62 17.64 -21.33
N TYR A 2 -66.70 17.60 -20.35
CA TYR A 2 -65.27 17.88 -20.53
C TYR A 2 -64.54 17.26 -19.34
N LYS A 3 -63.60 16.36 -19.64
CA LYS A 3 -62.78 15.57 -18.72
C LYS A 3 -61.70 16.46 -18.12
N SER A 4 -61.47 16.38 -16.81
CA SER A 4 -60.23 16.86 -16.19
C SER A 4 -59.46 15.66 -15.66
N LEU A 5 -58.39 15.31 -16.37
CA LEU A 5 -57.36 14.35 -15.96
C LEU A 5 -56.33 15.12 -15.13
N LEU A 6 -56.26 14.83 -13.84
CA LEU A 6 -55.17 15.27 -12.98
C LEU A 6 -54.01 14.29 -13.10
N SER A 7 -52.94 14.75 -13.73
CA SER A 7 -51.66 14.06 -13.87
C SER A 7 -51.02 13.81 -12.50
N ILE A 8 -50.77 12.54 -12.18
CA ILE A 8 -49.89 12.14 -11.08
C ILE A 8 -48.45 12.30 -11.57
N GLY A 9 -47.77 13.36 -11.14
CA GLY A 9 -46.33 13.53 -11.38
C GLY A 9 -45.53 12.56 -10.52
N LEU A 10 -44.87 11.59 -11.15
CA LEU A 10 -43.82 10.80 -10.52
C LEU A 10 -42.61 11.70 -10.21
N LEU A 11 -42.37 11.96 -8.92
CA LEU A 11 -41.10 12.46 -8.42
C LEU A 11 -40.12 11.28 -8.29
N SER A 12 -39.37 11.01 -9.37
CA SER A 12 -38.17 10.18 -9.28
C SER A 12 -37.04 11.02 -8.69
N LEU A 13 -36.85 10.98 -7.37
CA LEU A 13 -35.72 11.63 -6.70
C LEU A 13 -34.41 10.95 -7.11
N SER A 14 -33.55 11.72 -7.74
CA SER A 14 -32.18 11.42 -8.16
C SER A 14 -31.26 11.21 -6.96
N MET A 15 -31.04 9.96 -6.54
CA MET A 15 -30.08 9.60 -5.48
C MET A 15 -28.60 9.72 -5.89
N LEU A 16 -28.28 10.11 -7.13
CA LEU A 16 -26.91 10.12 -7.65
C LEU A 16 -26.10 11.38 -7.32
N THR A 17 -26.73 12.49 -6.92
CA THR A 17 -26.02 13.78 -6.71
C THR A 17 -25.35 13.91 -5.35
N PHE A 18 -25.74 13.11 -4.34
CA PHE A 18 -25.22 13.24 -2.98
C PHE A 18 -23.83 12.61 -2.78
N ALA A 19 -23.56 11.46 -3.40
CA ALA A 19 -22.32 10.70 -3.20
C ALA A 19 -21.08 11.40 -3.79
N ASP A 20 -21.22 12.08 -4.93
CA ASP A 20 -20.10 12.82 -5.52
C ASP A 20 -19.79 14.10 -4.72
N SER A 21 -20.79 14.77 -4.13
CA SER A 21 -20.57 15.95 -3.28
C SER A 21 -19.77 15.64 -2.01
N TYR A 22 -19.98 14.46 -1.40
CA TYR A 22 -19.23 14.02 -0.23
C TYR A 22 -17.78 13.68 -0.60
N PHE A 23 -17.59 12.90 -1.67
CA PHE A 23 -16.26 12.55 -2.17
C PHE A 23 -15.41 13.78 -2.49
N GLU A 24 -15.95 14.72 -3.26
CA GLU A 24 -15.23 15.95 -3.63
C GLU A 24 -14.82 16.76 -2.40
N LYS A 25 -15.69 16.86 -1.39
CA LYS A 25 -15.42 17.58 -0.16
C LYS A 25 -14.28 16.93 0.63
N GLU A 26 -14.34 15.62 0.83
CA GLU A 26 -13.30 14.86 1.53
C GLU A 26 -11.97 14.90 0.76
N LEU A 27 -12.02 14.79 -0.57
CA LEU A 27 -10.86 14.91 -1.43
C LEU A 27 -10.19 16.28 -1.29
N ARG A 28 -10.95 17.38 -1.45
CA ARG A 28 -10.41 18.75 -1.28
C ARG A 28 -9.86 18.97 0.13
N SER A 29 -10.56 18.50 1.15
CA SER A 29 -10.11 18.56 2.55
C SER A 29 -8.78 17.85 2.75
N GLY A 30 -8.64 16.61 2.26
CA GLY A 30 -7.40 15.84 2.35
C GLY A 30 -6.25 16.47 1.55
N CYS A 31 -6.51 16.88 0.30
CA CYS A 31 -5.50 17.53 -0.55
C CYS A 31 -4.96 18.82 0.06
N SER A 32 -5.82 19.62 0.70
CA SER A 32 -5.41 20.88 1.35
C SER A 32 -4.40 20.68 2.51
N LYS A 33 -4.34 19.47 3.09
CA LYS A 33 -3.46 19.15 4.23
C LYS A 33 -2.08 18.67 3.83
N VAL A 34 -1.84 18.33 2.55
CA VAL A 34 -0.56 17.75 2.08
C VAL A 34 0.64 18.63 2.47
N GLN A 35 0.53 19.95 2.29
CA GLN A 35 1.61 20.88 2.66
C GLN A 35 1.85 20.91 4.18
N SER A 36 0.78 20.83 4.98
CA SER A 36 0.88 20.78 6.44
C SER A 36 1.59 19.51 6.91
N TYR A 37 1.24 18.36 6.33
CA TYR A 37 1.94 17.10 6.59
C TYR A 37 3.43 17.18 6.25
N ALA A 38 3.78 17.77 5.10
CA ALA A 38 5.18 17.97 4.71
C ALA A 38 5.94 18.84 5.73
N ASN A 39 5.36 19.98 6.14
CA ASN A 39 5.96 20.92 7.07
C ASN A 39 6.14 20.30 8.47
N ASN A 40 5.11 19.61 8.97
CA ASN A 40 5.16 18.94 10.27
C ASN A 40 6.14 17.77 10.27
N GLY A 41 6.15 16.96 9.20
CA GLY A 41 7.13 15.90 9.02
C GLY A 41 8.56 16.43 9.05
N LYS A 42 8.83 17.52 8.30
CA LYS A 42 10.14 18.19 8.32
C LYS A 42 10.51 18.72 9.71
N LYS A 43 9.56 19.34 10.41
CA LYS A 43 9.76 19.83 11.79
C LYS A 43 10.16 18.68 12.72
N PHE A 44 9.41 17.58 12.74
CA PHE A 44 9.71 16.42 13.59
C PHE A 44 11.03 15.75 13.20
N TYR A 45 11.31 15.65 11.90
CA TYR A 45 12.57 15.10 11.39
C TYR A 45 13.78 15.90 11.89
N ASN A 46 13.71 17.24 11.80
CA ASN A 46 14.77 18.12 12.27
C ASN A 46 14.96 18.04 13.80
N GLN A 47 13.87 17.80 14.54
CA GLN A 47 13.89 17.55 15.98
C GLN A 47 14.32 16.13 16.36
N LYS A 48 14.73 15.29 15.39
CA LYS A 48 15.06 13.87 15.55
C LYS A 48 13.92 13.00 16.11
N GLN A 49 12.68 13.50 16.05
CA GLN A 49 11.46 12.78 16.42
C GLN A 49 10.97 11.94 15.23
N TYR A 50 11.79 11.00 14.79
CA TYR A 50 11.60 10.34 13.49
C TYR A 50 10.31 9.51 13.40
N GLN A 51 9.82 8.90 14.49
CA GLN A 51 8.51 8.22 14.49
C GLN A 51 7.37 9.17 14.16
N LYS A 52 7.38 10.39 14.72
CA LYS A 52 6.38 11.41 14.41
C LYS A 52 6.55 11.96 13.00
N ALA A 53 7.80 12.07 12.53
CA ALA A 53 8.10 12.45 11.16
C ALA A 53 7.52 11.44 10.15
N ILE A 54 7.70 10.14 10.39
CA ILE A 54 7.12 9.04 9.59
C ILE A 54 5.62 9.21 9.50
N ALA A 55 4.93 9.34 10.63
CA ALA A 55 3.46 9.47 10.63
C ALA A 55 2.98 10.66 9.77
N GLN A 56 3.68 11.78 9.79
CA GLN A 56 3.34 12.93 8.93
C GLN A 56 3.70 12.70 7.46
N PHE A 57 4.88 12.15 7.18
CA PHE A 57 5.32 11.90 5.80
C PHE A 57 4.52 10.78 5.12
N GLU A 58 4.04 9.78 5.85
CA GLU A 58 3.14 8.76 5.31
C GLU A 58 1.81 9.39 4.87
N GLN A 59 1.27 10.34 5.65
CA GLN A 59 0.10 11.11 5.23
C GLN A 59 0.39 12.00 4.02
N GLN A 60 1.56 12.64 3.95
CA GLN A 60 1.98 13.40 2.77
C GLN A 60 2.04 12.49 1.53
N ALA A 61 2.67 11.32 1.64
CA ALA A 61 2.83 10.36 0.55
C ALA A 61 1.47 9.82 0.07
N ALA A 62 0.60 9.42 1.00
CA ALA A 62 -0.74 8.93 0.71
C ALA A 62 -1.59 9.97 -0.02
N TRP A 63 -1.74 11.16 0.57
CA TRP A 63 -2.62 12.19 0.03
C TRP A 63 -2.07 12.83 -1.25
N SER A 64 -0.76 13.06 -1.38
CA SER A 64 -0.21 13.60 -2.64
C SER A 64 -0.45 12.66 -3.83
N SER A 65 -0.24 11.35 -3.65
CA SER A 65 -0.52 10.36 -4.69
C SER A 65 -2.02 10.22 -4.97
N PHE A 66 -2.86 10.23 -3.94
CA PHE A 66 -4.31 10.09 -4.08
C PHE A 66 -4.94 11.29 -4.79
N CYS A 67 -4.53 12.51 -4.43
CA CYS A 67 -4.98 13.75 -5.05
C CYS A 67 -4.58 13.82 -6.53
N ALA A 68 -3.35 13.44 -6.86
CA ALA A 68 -2.87 13.42 -8.24
C ALA A 68 -3.64 12.43 -9.13
N MET A 69 -4.11 11.30 -8.58
CA MET A 69 -4.94 10.36 -9.32
C MET A 69 -6.39 10.81 -9.48
N ASN A 70 -6.87 11.75 -8.66
CA ASN A 70 -8.26 12.21 -8.66
C ASN A 70 -8.41 13.69 -9.07
N VAL A 71 -7.53 14.20 -9.92
CA VAL A 71 -7.57 15.60 -10.37
C VAL A 71 -8.92 15.96 -11.02
N GLU A 72 -9.47 15.07 -11.86
CA GLU A 72 -10.78 15.27 -12.49
C GLU A 72 -11.94 15.36 -11.47
N GLY A 73 -11.79 14.71 -10.30
CA GLY A 73 -12.73 14.78 -9.19
C GLY A 73 -12.49 15.97 -8.25
N GLY A 74 -11.68 16.95 -8.63
CA GLY A 74 -11.33 18.12 -7.80
C GLY A 74 -10.12 17.92 -6.89
N GLY A 75 -9.30 16.90 -7.17
CA GLY A 75 -8.01 16.69 -6.52
C GLY A 75 -6.96 17.72 -6.94
N THR A 76 -5.99 17.97 -6.06
CA THR A 76 -4.84 18.83 -6.38
C THR A 76 -3.80 18.06 -7.17
N ALA A 77 -3.31 18.64 -8.28
CA ALA A 77 -2.22 18.07 -9.04
C ALA A 77 -0.90 18.13 -8.24
N PHE A 78 -0.16 17.03 -8.23
CA PHE A 78 1.20 16.95 -7.71
C PHE A 78 2.12 16.40 -8.79
N SER A 79 3.31 16.96 -8.92
CA SER A 79 4.30 16.40 -9.84
C SER A 79 4.79 15.03 -9.34
N GLU A 80 5.26 14.18 -10.25
CA GLU A 80 5.94 12.93 -9.89
C GLU A 80 7.09 13.18 -8.91
N ARG A 81 7.80 14.31 -9.07
CA ARG A 81 8.89 14.70 -8.18
C ARG A 81 8.40 14.98 -6.76
N ASP A 82 7.26 15.63 -6.59
CA ASP A 82 6.71 15.96 -5.27
C ASP A 82 6.23 14.70 -4.54
N ILE A 83 5.54 13.81 -5.25
CA ILE A 83 5.10 12.51 -4.73
C ILE A 83 6.32 11.67 -4.35
N THR A 84 7.29 11.52 -5.26
CA THR A 84 8.54 10.78 -4.99
C THR A 84 9.30 11.33 -3.79
N THR A 85 9.31 12.66 -3.61
CA THR A 85 9.94 13.31 -2.45
C THR A 85 9.21 12.93 -1.16
N ALA A 86 7.88 12.93 -1.15
CA ALA A 86 7.09 12.52 0.01
C ALA A 86 7.40 11.07 0.43
N PHE A 87 7.43 10.14 -0.53
CA PHE A 87 7.78 8.73 -0.27
C PHE A 87 9.22 8.57 0.23
N ASN A 88 10.18 9.28 -0.38
CA ASN A 88 11.57 9.27 0.07
C ASN A 88 11.73 9.84 1.49
N ASN A 89 10.95 10.85 1.88
CA ASN A 89 11.01 11.39 3.24
C ASN A 89 10.59 10.36 4.30
N VAL A 90 9.61 9.51 3.98
CA VAL A 90 9.25 8.37 4.84
C VAL A 90 10.44 7.41 4.97
N GLY A 91 11.01 6.99 3.84
CA GLY A 91 12.16 6.08 3.83
C GLY A 91 13.39 6.63 4.57
N LEU A 92 13.71 7.91 4.39
CA LEU A 92 14.80 8.59 5.12
C LEU A 92 14.55 8.61 6.63
N SER A 93 13.31 8.79 7.05
CA SER A 93 12.94 8.77 8.48
C SER A 93 13.08 7.37 9.07
N TYR A 94 12.68 6.32 8.35
CA TYR A 94 12.94 4.93 8.76
C TYR A 94 14.44 4.61 8.82
N ALA A 95 15.23 5.12 7.86
CA ALA A 95 16.68 4.93 7.87
C ALA A 95 17.32 5.56 9.12
N LYS A 96 16.87 6.76 9.52
CA LYS A 96 17.33 7.43 10.75
C LYS A 96 16.88 6.72 12.03
N LEU A 97 15.81 5.93 11.99
CA LEU A 97 15.39 5.05 13.08
C LEU A 97 16.15 3.72 13.15
N GLY A 98 17.13 3.49 12.28
CA GLY A 98 17.81 2.20 12.23
C GLY A 98 16.91 1.08 11.69
N LYS A 99 15.91 1.42 10.86
CA LYS A 99 15.03 0.46 10.16
C LYS A 99 15.34 0.45 8.65
N PRO A 100 16.52 -0.05 8.23
CA PRO A 100 16.98 0.07 6.85
C PRO A 100 16.10 -0.70 5.86
N GLN A 101 15.44 -1.79 6.26
CA GLN A 101 14.59 -2.54 5.33
C GLN A 101 13.25 -1.85 5.06
N TRP A 102 12.64 -1.22 6.06
CA TRP A 102 11.52 -0.31 5.84
C TRP A 102 11.93 0.85 4.93
N ALA A 103 13.10 1.46 5.18
CA ALA A 103 13.61 2.52 4.31
C ALA A 103 13.75 2.05 2.85
N ARG A 104 14.30 0.85 2.66
CA ARG A 104 14.44 0.21 1.35
C ARG A 104 13.10 0.03 0.65
N ALA A 105 12.10 -0.52 1.35
CA ALA A 105 10.76 -0.70 0.80
C ALA A 105 10.17 0.63 0.29
N TRP A 106 10.29 1.71 1.06
CA TRP A 106 9.82 3.04 0.65
C TRP A 106 10.58 3.60 -0.56
N PHE A 107 11.90 3.46 -0.62
CA PHE A 107 12.68 3.90 -1.78
C PHE A 107 12.38 3.07 -3.03
N SER A 108 12.05 1.78 -2.87
CA SER A 108 11.68 0.87 -3.96
C SER A 108 10.32 1.14 -4.58
N VAL A 109 9.49 2.04 -4.04
CA VAL A 109 8.21 2.43 -4.67
C VAL A 109 8.44 3.16 -6.00
N PHE A 110 9.46 4.01 -6.07
CA PHE A 110 9.85 4.76 -7.26
C PHE A 110 11.31 4.45 -7.66
N PRO A 111 11.60 3.20 -8.09
CA PRO A 111 12.96 2.67 -8.17
C PRO A 111 13.82 3.32 -9.27
N ASN A 112 13.19 3.96 -10.25
CA ASN A 112 13.85 4.57 -11.40
C ASN A 112 14.27 6.03 -11.15
N THR A 113 13.82 6.64 -10.05
CA THR A 113 14.13 8.04 -9.76
C THR A 113 15.53 8.17 -9.17
N LYS A 114 16.27 9.21 -9.60
CA LYS A 114 17.63 9.47 -9.12
C LYS A 114 17.68 9.60 -7.59
N ALA A 115 16.65 10.20 -6.98
CA ALA A 115 16.55 10.38 -5.54
C ALA A 115 16.45 9.02 -4.80
N SER A 116 15.54 8.14 -5.23
CA SER A 116 15.39 6.81 -4.63
C SER A 116 16.65 5.96 -4.81
N GLN A 117 17.26 5.99 -6.00
CA GLN A 117 18.52 5.27 -6.25
C GLN A 117 19.67 5.78 -5.39
N PHE A 118 19.78 7.10 -5.22
CA PHE A 118 20.78 7.70 -4.35
C PHE A 118 20.57 7.24 -2.90
N ASN A 119 19.34 7.34 -2.38
CA ASN A 119 19.02 6.96 -1.01
C ASN A 119 19.22 5.46 -0.75
N LEU A 120 18.85 4.59 -1.69
CA LEU A 120 19.08 3.14 -1.60
C LEU A 120 20.56 2.79 -1.43
N LYS A 121 21.45 3.52 -2.12
CA LYS A 121 22.92 3.32 -2.02
C LYS A 121 23.49 3.74 -0.66
N GLN A 122 22.80 4.58 0.10
CA GLN A 122 23.22 5.01 1.44
C GLN A 122 22.82 4.01 2.54
N LEU A 123 21.96 3.03 2.22
CA LEU A 123 21.55 2.02 3.19
C LEU A 123 22.64 0.95 3.35
N PRO A 124 22.78 0.36 4.54
CA PRO A 124 23.65 -0.80 4.71
C PRO A 124 23.21 -1.94 3.77
N ALA A 125 24.18 -2.79 3.40
CA ALA A 125 23.89 -3.99 2.63
C ALA A 125 22.90 -4.88 3.41
N PRO A 126 21.87 -5.44 2.75
CA PRO A 126 21.01 -6.43 3.36
C PRO A 126 21.79 -7.63 3.90
N GLU A 127 21.46 -8.06 5.10
CA GLU A 127 21.97 -9.32 5.67
C GLU A 127 20.99 -10.45 5.44
N LYS A 128 21.50 -11.66 5.19
CA LYS A 128 20.67 -12.85 5.07
C LYS A 128 20.15 -13.24 6.45
N PRO A 129 18.82 -13.26 6.68
CA PRO A 129 18.28 -13.56 8.00
C PRO A 129 18.49 -15.02 8.36
N LYS A 130 18.56 -15.31 9.66
CA LYS A 130 18.71 -16.67 10.20
C LYS A 130 17.47 -17.54 9.98
N ASN A 131 16.31 -16.90 9.80
CA ASN A 131 15.02 -17.56 9.60
C ASN A 131 14.09 -16.70 8.72
N PHE A 132 12.97 -17.29 8.32
CA PHE A 132 11.96 -16.61 7.49
C PHE A 132 10.89 -15.86 8.28
N ALA A 133 10.90 -15.95 9.61
CA ALA A 133 9.91 -15.26 10.44
C ALA A 133 10.06 -13.73 10.33
N GLY A 134 8.96 -13.00 10.27
CA GLY A 134 8.98 -11.56 10.15
C GLY A 134 7.85 -11.00 9.30
N LYS A 135 7.89 -9.69 9.06
CA LYS A 135 6.91 -8.98 8.24
C LYS A 135 7.49 -8.72 6.86
N TYR A 136 6.70 -9.01 5.84
CA TYR A 136 7.03 -8.78 4.44
C TYR A 136 6.00 -7.86 3.82
N VAL A 137 6.43 -6.92 2.98
CA VAL A 137 5.53 -5.91 2.39
C VAL A 137 5.71 -5.76 0.89
N ARG A 138 4.60 -5.48 0.22
CA ARG A 138 4.55 -5.07 -1.20
C ARG A 138 3.67 -3.83 -1.29
N TYR A 139 4.12 -2.81 -2.02
CA TYR A 139 3.37 -1.57 -2.17
C TYR A 139 2.00 -1.84 -2.82
N ALA A 140 0.95 -1.29 -2.22
CA ALA A 140 -0.45 -1.49 -2.65
C ALA A 140 -1.10 -0.23 -3.24
N GLY A 141 -0.46 0.94 -3.09
CA GLY A 141 -0.99 2.24 -3.52
C GLY A 141 -1.19 3.21 -2.36
N PHE A 142 -1.12 4.51 -2.63
CA PHE A 142 -1.34 5.61 -1.66
C PHE A 142 -0.65 5.41 -0.30
N GLY A 143 0.61 4.95 -0.31
CA GLY A 143 1.39 4.70 0.91
C GLY A 143 0.97 3.45 1.72
N GLN A 144 0.03 2.65 1.22
CA GLN A 144 -0.43 1.40 1.82
C GLN A 144 0.34 0.19 1.28
N TRP A 145 0.29 -0.92 2.02
CA TRP A 145 1.09 -2.12 1.77
C TRP A 145 0.23 -3.38 1.87
N ASN A 146 0.38 -4.29 0.92
CA ASN A 146 0.04 -5.69 1.13
C ASN A 146 1.08 -6.28 2.08
N THR A 147 0.66 -7.15 2.99
CA THR A 147 1.54 -7.73 4.00
C THR A 147 1.51 -9.25 3.98
N MET A 148 2.66 -9.87 4.21
CA MET A 148 2.75 -11.26 4.64
C MET A 148 3.44 -11.31 5.99
N GLU A 149 2.76 -11.86 7.00
CA GLU A 149 3.34 -12.13 8.30
C GLU A 149 3.71 -13.61 8.41
N VAL A 150 4.99 -13.86 8.66
CA VAL A 150 5.54 -15.22 8.80
C VAL A 150 5.86 -15.45 10.27
N LYS A 151 5.11 -16.34 10.92
CA LYS A 151 5.21 -16.61 12.37
C LYS A 151 5.71 -18.03 12.60
N PRO A 152 6.73 -18.26 13.45
CA PRO A 152 7.12 -19.61 13.82
C PRO A 152 6.00 -20.24 14.65
N VAL A 153 5.62 -21.47 14.31
CA VAL A 153 4.71 -22.34 15.06
C VAL A 153 5.38 -23.70 15.24
N SER A 154 4.81 -24.60 16.04
CA SER A 154 5.44 -25.90 16.31
C SER A 154 5.78 -26.64 15.00
N ASN A 155 7.09 -26.83 14.74
CA ASN A 155 7.69 -27.47 13.56
C ASN A 155 7.35 -26.85 12.18
N ALA A 156 6.81 -25.63 12.12
CA ALA A 156 6.50 -24.95 10.86
C ALA A 156 6.54 -23.42 10.98
N TYR A 157 6.38 -22.74 9.85
CA TYR A 157 5.97 -21.35 9.77
C TYR A 157 4.49 -21.29 9.39
N GLN A 158 3.74 -20.45 10.07
CA GLN A 158 2.44 -19.96 9.62
C GLN A 158 2.66 -18.70 8.80
N ILE A 159 1.97 -18.58 7.67
CA ILE A 159 2.09 -17.44 6.75
C ILE A 159 0.70 -16.86 6.55
N GLU A 160 0.52 -15.61 6.99
CA GLU A 160 -0.73 -14.85 6.91
C GLU A 160 -0.57 -13.75 5.85
N PHE A 161 -1.38 -13.80 4.79
CA PHE A 161 -1.44 -12.76 3.78
C PHE A 161 -2.61 -11.81 4.04
N ASN A 162 -2.34 -10.51 3.98
CA ASN A 162 -3.36 -9.46 3.94
C ASN A 162 -3.12 -8.60 2.69
N GLY A 163 -4.03 -8.69 1.74
CA GLY A 163 -3.99 -8.00 0.45
C GLY A 163 -4.95 -6.84 0.40
N LEU A 164 -4.49 -5.76 -0.23
CA LEU A 164 -5.22 -4.54 -0.51
C LEU A 164 -5.15 -4.26 -2.02
N TYR A 165 -6.27 -3.82 -2.57
CA TYR A 165 -6.30 -3.14 -3.85
C TYR A 165 -6.77 -1.70 -3.64
N MET A 166 -5.82 -0.77 -3.75
CA MET A 166 -6.08 0.67 -3.59
C MET A 166 -6.61 1.25 -4.92
N GLY A 167 -7.90 1.01 -5.20
CA GLY A 167 -8.58 1.60 -6.37
C GLY A 167 -8.68 3.13 -6.32
N LEU A 168 -9.17 3.75 -7.40
CA LEU A 168 -9.15 5.21 -7.60
C LEU A 168 -9.67 6.03 -6.41
N ARG A 169 -10.73 5.58 -5.73
CA ARG A 169 -11.36 6.28 -4.59
C ARG A 169 -11.05 5.65 -3.22
N SER A 170 -10.11 4.71 -3.15
CA SER A 170 -9.90 3.82 -1.99
C SER A 170 -9.41 4.49 -0.71
N LEU A 171 -8.74 5.65 -0.77
CA LEU A 171 -8.32 6.35 0.44
C LEU A 171 -9.51 6.93 1.21
N ILE A 172 -10.64 7.20 0.54
CA ILE A 172 -11.86 7.72 1.14
C ILE A 172 -12.88 6.61 1.38
N TYR A 173 -13.09 5.72 0.40
CA TYR A 173 -14.12 4.67 0.47
C TYR A 173 -13.63 3.30 0.92
N GLY A 174 -12.32 3.16 1.15
CA GLY A 174 -11.69 1.89 1.51
C GLY A 174 -11.23 1.08 0.30
N PRO A 175 -10.22 0.22 0.48
CA PRO A 175 -9.75 -0.69 -0.57
C PRO A 175 -10.61 -1.94 -0.65
N ASN A 176 -10.48 -2.67 -1.77
CA ASN A 176 -10.86 -4.08 -1.77
C ASN A 176 -9.80 -4.88 -1.01
N MET A 177 -10.23 -5.93 -0.31
CA MET A 177 -9.35 -6.73 0.55
C MET A 177 -9.44 -8.21 0.22
N GLY A 178 -8.40 -8.96 0.61
CA GLY A 178 -8.37 -10.41 0.49
C GLY A 178 -7.29 -10.98 1.40
N GLU A 179 -7.51 -12.19 1.88
CA GLU A 179 -6.63 -12.83 2.86
C GLU A 179 -6.50 -14.33 2.58
N PHE A 180 -5.38 -14.89 3.00
CA PHE A 180 -5.25 -16.34 3.11
C PHE A 180 -4.28 -16.71 4.22
N LEU A 181 -4.41 -17.96 4.67
CA LEU A 181 -3.53 -18.57 5.65
C LEU A 181 -2.94 -19.86 5.07
N THR A 182 -1.62 -20.01 5.15
CA THR A 182 -0.94 -21.26 4.80
C THR A 182 0.20 -21.58 5.76
N ARG A 183 0.81 -22.75 5.58
CA ARG A 183 1.93 -23.24 6.40
C ARG A 183 3.08 -23.72 5.53
N MET A 184 4.29 -23.63 6.09
CA MET A 184 5.52 -24.09 5.48
C MET A 184 6.38 -24.80 6.53
N SER A 185 6.89 -26.01 6.25
CA SER A 185 7.82 -26.69 7.17
C SER A 185 9.11 -25.88 7.37
N LEU A 186 9.73 -25.96 8.56
CA LEU A 186 10.92 -25.15 8.91
C LEU A 186 12.13 -25.38 7.98
N ASN A 187 12.22 -26.54 7.34
CA ASN A 187 13.29 -26.93 6.42
C ASN A 187 12.99 -26.61 4.94
N LYS A 188 11.88 -25.93 4.65
CA LYS A 188 11.49 -25.53 3.29
C LYS A 188 11.61 -24.03 3.11
N ALA A 189 11.79 -23.62 1.86
CA ALA A 189 11.80 -22.22 1.41
C ALA A 189 10.68 -21.96 0.39
N GLN A 190 9.68 -22.85 0.33
CA GLN A 190 8.51 -22.71 -0.53
C GLN A 190 7.26 -23.18 0.23
N ALA A 191 6.18 -22.42 0.09
CA ALA A 191 4.85 -22.76 0.56
C ALA A 191 3.87 -22.66 -0.61
N ASN A 192 2.79 -23.44 -0.56
CA ASN A 192 1.72 -23.33 -1.55
C ASN A 192 0.40 -23.10 -0.80
N TYR A 193 -0.48 -22.32 -1.39
CA TYR A 193 -1.87 -22.17 -0.97
C TYR A 193 -2.76 -22.55 -2.15
N SER A 194 -3.83 -23.30 -1.90
CA SER A 194 -4.76 -23.70 -2.96
C SER A 194 -6.19 -23.65 -2.43
N VAL A 195 -7.08 -23.04 -3.19
CA VAL A 195 -8.52 -23.04 -2.97
C VAL A 195 -9.20 -23.12 -4.34
N GLU A 196 -10.10 -24.09 -4.52
CA GLU A 196 -10.75 -24.35 -5.81
C GLU A 196 -9.72 -24.44 -6.95
N ASP A 197 -9.84 -23.58 -7.97
CA ASP A 197 -8.94 -23.51 -9.13
C ASP A 197 -7.75 -22.55 -8.95
N CYS A 198 -7.72 -21.83 -7.84
CA CYS A 198 -6.60 -20.95 -7.47
C CYS A 198 -5.50 -21.74 -6.73
N LYS A 199 -4.28 -21.59 -7.20
CA LYS A 199 -3.03 -22.06 -6.59
C LYS A 199 -2.06 -20.89 -6.54
N ILE A 200 -1.49 -20.65 -5.37
CA ILE A 200 -0.54 -19.59 -5.07
C ILE A 200 0.75 -20.24 -4.58
N ASP A 201 1.84 -20.03 -5.30
CA ASP A 201 3.18 -20.47 -4.93
C ASP A 201 3.93 -19.32 -4.27
N LEU A 202 4.43 -19.53 -3.04
CA LEU A 202 5.25 -18.58 -2.30
C LEU A 202 6.69 -19.09 -2.24
N LYS A 203 7.64 -18.39 -2.83
CA LYS A 203 9.07 -18.75 -2.85
C LYS A 203 9.91 -17.76 -2.05
N PHE A 204 10.54 -18.25 -0.99
CA PHE A 204 11.45 -17.46 -0.17
C PHE A 204 12.84 -17.44 -0.81
N GLN A 205 13.39 -16.25 -1.01
CA GLN A 205 14.72 -16.08 -1.58
C GLN A 205 15.44 -14.85 -1.00
N PHE A 206 16.76 -14.82 -1.14
CA PHE A 206 17.58 -13.70 -0.71
C PHE A 206 18.28 -13.09 -1.92
N ASN A 207 18.19 -11.76 -2.05
CA ASN A 207 18.90 -10.97 -3.03
C ASN A 207 19.86 -10.01 -2.30
N ALA A 208 21.13 -9.94 -2.70
CA ALA A 208 22.14 -9.16 -1.99
C ALA A 208 21.93 -7.63 -2.08
N GLN A 209 21.15 -7.15 -3.05
CA GLN A 209 20.85 -5.73 -3.25
C GLN A 209 19.55 -5.30 -2.55
N ILE A 210 18.58 -6.21 -2.49
CA ILE A 210 17.20 -5.92 -2.04
C ILE A 210 16.90 -6.55 -0.68
N GLY A 211 17.50 -7.70 -0.36
CA GLY A 211 17.34 -8.42 0.91
C GLY A 211 16.51 -9.70 0.80
N GLN A 212 16.04 -10.18 1.95
CA GLN A 212 15.14 -11.32 2.02
C GLN A 212 13.78 -10.95 1.46
N GLN A 213 13.22 -11.82 0.63
CA GLN A 213 11.94 -11.58 -0.04
C GLN A 213 11.13 -12.87 -0.21
N ILE A 214 9.84 -12.69 -0.49
CA ILE A 214 8.92 -13.73 -0.95
C ILE A 214 8.49 -13.35 -2.36
N VAL A 215 8.67 -14.25 -3.32
CA VAL A 215 8.10 -14.13 -4.67
C VAL A 215 6.87 -14.98 -4.75
N VAL A 216 5.75 -14.36 -5.09
CA VAL A 216 4.44 -14.98 -5.14
C VAL A 216 3.93 -14.98 -6.57
N ASN A 217 3.47 -16.14 -7.02
CA ASN A 217 2.82 -16.31 -8.32
C ASN A 217 1.57 -17.16 -8.13
N SER A 218 0.53 -16.84 -8.88
CA SER A 218 -0.71 -17.61 -8.91
C SER A 218 -1.03 -18.06 -10.33
N ASN A 219 -1.68 -19.21 -10.45
CA ASN A 219 -2.12 -19.74 -11.75
C ASN A 219 -3.40 -19.04 -12.26
N ASN A 220 -4.29 -18.67 -11.35
CA ASN A 220 -5.58 -18.05 -11.64
C ASN A 220 -5.97 -17.09 -10.49
N PRO A 221 -5.33 -15.90 -10.42
CA PRO A 221 -5.52 -14.96 -9.31
C PRO A 221 -6.98 -14.52 -9.10
N MET A 222 -7.78 -14.49 -10.17
CA MET A 222 -9.19 -14.09 -10.11
C MET A 222 -10.08 -15.12 -9.39
N SER A 223 -9.63 -16.37 -9.28
CA SER A 223 -10.40 -17.46 -8.66
C SER A 223 -10.02 -17.72 -7.21
N CYS A 224 -9.21 -16.85 -6.59
CA CYS A 224 -8.75 -17.03 -5.21
C CYS A 224 -9.77 -16.59 -4.15
N GLY A 225 -10.95 -16.12 -4.56
CA GLY A 225 -12.00 -15.63 -3.65
C GLY A 225 -11.67 -14.29 -2.99
N PHE A 226 -10.66 -13.57 -3.45
CA PHE A 226 -10.33 -12.24 -2.94
C PHE A 226 -11.29 -11.18 -3.48
N GLY A 227 -11.36 -10.03 -2.80
CA GLY A 227 -12.09 -8.87 -3.29
C GLY A 227 -11.62 -8.44 -4.68
N HIS A 228 -12.49 -7.72 -5.41
CA HIS A 228 -12.24 -7.34 -6.80
C HIS A 228 -10.85 -6.68 -6.99
N ASN A 229 -10.07 -7.15 -7.97
CA ASN A 229 -8.70 -6.73 -8.29
C ASN A 229 -7.63 -6.97 -7.20
N VAL A 230 -7.96 -7.65 -6.11
CA VAL A 230 -6.96 -8.04 -5.11
C VAL A 230 -6.18 -9.25 -5.63
N SER A 231 -4.86 -9.14 -5.61
CA SER A 231 -3.95 -10.24 -5.96
C SER A 231 -2.81 -10.33 -4.95
N ALA A 232 -2.41 -11.56 -4.63
CA ALA A 232 -1.24 -11.84 -3.82
C ALA A 232 0.06 -11.78 -4.61
N ASP A 233 0.01 -11.72 -5.95
CA ASP A 233 1.18 -11.85 -6.81
C ASP A 233 2.21 -10.73 -6.64
N GLY A 234 3.47 -11.09 -6.84
CA GLY A 234 4.61 -10.19 -6.89
C GLY A 234 5.63 -10.44 -5.79
N MET A 235 6.45 -9.44 -5.54
CA MET A 235 7.61 -9.53 -4.66
C MET A 235 7.35 -8.77 -3.35
N TYR A 236 7.50 -9.45 -2.23
CA TYR A 236 7.35 -8.89 -0.89
C TYR A 236 8.71 -8.82 -0.21
N LEU A 237 9.08 -7.65 0.28
CA LEU A 237 10.36 -7.41 0.95
C LEU A 237 10.23 -7.60 2.45
N LYS A 238 11.14 -8.34 3.08
CA LYS A 238 11.20 -8.45 4.54
C LYS A 238 11.59 -7.11 5.13
N VAL A 239 10.76 -6.57 6.03
CA VAL A 239 10.97 -5.26 6.68
C VAL A 239 11.18 -5.35 8.18
N GLU A 240 10.81 -6.48 8.80
CA GLU A 240 10.96 -6.80 10.23
C GLU A 240 11.35 -8.28 10.39
#